data_AF-A0A6J3L8Q3-F1
#
_entry.id   AF-A0A6J3L8Q3-F1
#
_cell.length_a   1.000
_cell.length_b   1.000
_cell.length_c   1.000
_cell.angle_alpha   90.00
_cell.angle_beta   90.00
_cell.angle_gamma   90.00
#
_symmetry.space_group_name_H-M   'P 1'
#
loop_
_entity.id
_entity.type
_entity.pdbx_description
1 polymer ?
#
loop_
_entity_poly.entity_id
_entity_poly.type
_entity_poly.pdbx_seq_one_letter_code
_entity_poly.pdbx_strand_id
1 'polypeptide(L)'
;MDDKKTEHIVMTPKCKTANSTTLIIERQALEPPTENGNENNVHIAGGDHKGIVINKQAVAVTNGEIHPAHLCLQFRVFLVSAQSGKHTQESRTLQFWFVDTLSEAEHPSVAQEFFRELVTPQEFPRDYVGFIKKIMKLMLHKYSTIKKIEVELKQLEEPVNLPTRPSDTGHILFTVLPYKKSSWKSVSTDETVIGQVVELTLEKVLELIESAYPNPITVTDIAKEHGWDPSAVEIKLKELQEKGVVKAMEHGAFTRVVHQDTQIQVVKQMPTMASAKQPTIAIITAQYCEKLAVDSMIENKETFVRYTTVGTASSPDATDGVPRVTCRFGESNVYTLGNIGAHRIVCTKLPTVGHTREAMTAAGNTTTRLLGTFQKVDFVFLIGIGGGVPHYTDYNKHVRLGDVVISYPIPLNKKYIYVYCESAKTNESGDYHFETKEYCPPNLCLQEIAVNLKDQSENETNPPWQTYLKEGSDILTNQTEHDFKPPPPESDKLYMAIGERDVIEVAHPTAPADAANKRTNGCPRIHLAPVASGRHIARDDQLRQKFAARFGALAFDAEMDAVVESILGNCRESFAVIRGISDYKDGSRIKEWQPYASLAAASVMKSIICAMDPPTNV
;
A
#
# COMPACT_ATOMS: atom_id res chain seq x y z
N MET A 1 -25.64 -53.84 -7.04
CA MET A 1 -26.26 -52.57 -7.47
C MET A 1 -25.69 -51.54 -6.52
N ASP A 2 -24.69 -50.79 -7.00
CA ASP A 2 -24.03 -49.76 -6.19
C ASP A 2 -24.98 -48.59 -5.99
N ASP A 3 -25.45 -48.44 -4.76
CA ASP A 3 -26.31 -47.36 -4.31
C ASP A 3 -25.46 -46.08 -4.21
N LYS A 4 -25.23 -45.42 -5.36
CA LYS A 4 -24.48 -44.16 -5.42
C LYS A 4 -25.34 -43.07 -4.78
N LYS A 5 -25.14 -42.82 -3.48
CA LYS A 5 -25.59 -41.61 -2.80
C LYS A 5 -25.11 -40.40 -3.61
N THR A 6 -26.05 -39.68 -4.21
CA THR A 6 -25.74 -38.45 -4.95
C THR A 6 -25.50 -37.33 -3.95
N GLU A 7 -24.35 -36.68 -4.02
CA GLU A 7 -24.06 -35.50 -3.21
C GLU A 7 -24.91 -34.33 -3.67
N HIS A 8 -25.56 -33.66 -2.72
CA HIS A 8 -26.38 -32.47 -2.96
C HIS A 8 -25.86 -31.29 -2.13
N ILE A 9 -26.06 -30.07 -2.65
CA ILE A 9 -25.88 -28.83 -1.89
C ILE A 9 -27.20 -28.48 -1.23
N VAL A 10 -27.23 -28.52 0.10
CA VAL A 10 -28.43 -28.28 0.90
C VAL A 10 -28.33 -26.91 1.56
N MET A 11 -29.34 -26.06 1.37
CA MET A 11 -29.48 -24.78 2.04
C MET A 11 -30.54 -24.87 3.15
N THR A 12 -30.16 -24.52 4.37
CA THR A 12 -31.04 -24.53 5.55
C THR A 12 -31.00 -23.18 6.27
N PRO A 13 -32.14 -22.50 6.48
CA PRO A 13 -32.21 -21.33 7.35
C PRO A 13 -31.87 -21.70 8.79
N LYS A 14 -30.91 -21.00 9.42
CA LYS A 14 -30.49 -21.25 10.81
C LYS A 14 -31.19 -20.31 11.78
N CYS A 15 -31.15 -19.01 11.49
CA CYS A 15 -31.74 -17.98 12.35
C CYS A 15 -32.22 -16.80 11.51
N LYS A 16 -33.31 -16.16 11.93
CA LYS A 16 -33.78 -14.90 11.36
C LYS A 16 -34.22 -13.98 12.49
N THR A 17 -33.56 -12.84 12.61
CA THR A 17 -33.93 -11.75 13.52
C THR A 17 -34.45 -10.56 12.71
N ALA A 18 -34.84 -9.47 13.37
CA ALA A 18 -35.28 -8.26 12.69
C ALA A 18 -34.19 -7.68 11.77
N ASN A 19 -32.92 -7.82 12.16
CA ASN A 19 -31.79 -7.17 11.49
C ASN A 19 -30.74 -8.14 10.95
N SER A 20 -30.92 -9.47 11.11
CA SER A 20 -29.97 -10.46 10.61
C SER A 20 -30.64 -11.74 10.13
N THR A 21 -30.10 -12.34 9.06
CA THR A 21 -30.50 -13.66 8.55
C THR A 21 -29.25 -14.54 8.43
N THR A 22 -29.29 -15.73 9.02
CA THR A 22 -28.22 -16.72 8.97
C THR A 22 -28.69 -17.97 8.23
N LEU A 23 -27.90 -18.40 7.24
CA LEU A 23 -28.16 -19.55 6.39
C LEU A 23 -26.97 -20.51 6.44
N ILE A 24 -27.23 -21.81 6.45
CA ILE A 24 -26.20 -22.85 6.29
C ILE A 24 -26.35 -23.44 4.89
N ILE A 25 -25.25 -23.54 4.16
CA ILE A 25 -25.15 -24.18 2.85
C ILE A 25 -24.09 -25.27 2.94
N GLU A 26 -24.47 -26.53 2.82
CA GLU A 26 -23.56 -27.65 3.06
C GLU A 26 -23.75 -28.81 2.07
N ARG A 27 -22.69 -29.60 1.89
CA ARG A 27 -22.75 -30.85 1.13
C ARG A 27 -23.37 -31.93 1.99
N GLN A 28 -24.42 -32.57 1.49
CA GLN A 28 -25.02 -33.74 2.12
C GLN A 28 -25.20 -34.87 1.11
N ALA A 29 -24.88 -36.09 1.53
CA ALA A 29 -25.21 -37.30 0.80
C ALA A 29 -26.66 -37.66 1.11
N LEU A 30 -27.58 -37.35 0.19
CA LEU A 30 -29.00 -37.67 0.34
C LEU A 30 -29.33 -38.96 -0.43
N GLU A 31 -30.20 -39.79 0.16
CA GLU A 31 -30.82 -40.92 -0.53
C GLU A 31 -31.79 -40.39 -1.61
N PRO A 32 -31.95 -41.09 -2.75
CA PRO A 32 -32.90 -40.70 -3.78
C PRO A 32 -34.31 -40.56 -3.14
N PRO A 33 -35.04 -39.47 -3.42
CA PRO A 33 -36.29 -39.20 -2.73
C PRO A 33 -37.30 -40.33 -3.00
N THR A 34 -37.78 -40.99 -1.94
CA THR A 34 -38.97 -41.84 -2.00
C THR A 34 -40.19 -40.96 -2.27
N GLU A 35 -41.00 -41.30 -3.28
CA GLU A 35 -42.15 -40.53 -3.80
C GLU A 35 -43.25 -40.14 -2.78
N ASN A 36 -43.12 -40.48 -1.49
CA ASN A 36 -44.15 -40.27 -0.47
C ASN A 36 -43.68 -39.50 0.80
N GLY A 37 -42.62 -38.69 0.71
CA GLY A 37 -42.09 -37.92 1.85
C GLY A 37 -42.27 -36.40 1.73
N ASN A 38 -43.36 -35.86 2.29
CA ASN A 38 -43.54 -34.46 2.70
C ASN A 38 -43.00 -33.35 1.74
N GLU A 39 -43.60 -33.21 0.56
CA GLU A 39 -43.28 -32.17 -0.45
C GLU A 39 -43.37 -30.71 0.07
N ASN A 40 -44.00 -30.47 1.23
CA ASN A 40 -44.23 -29.11 1.71
C ASN A 40 -42.98 -28.42 2.28
N ASN A 41 -41.99 -29.16 2.82
CA ASN A 41 -40.90 -28.58 3.61
C ASN A 41 -39.55 -28.47 2.89
N VAL A 42 -39.39 -29.13 1.74
CA VAL A 42 -38.14 -29.18 0.98
C VAL A 42 -38.42 -28.86 -0.48
N HIS A 43 -37.56 -28.05 -1.10
CA HIS A 43 -37.62 -27.76 -2.53
C HIS A 43 -36.37 -28.30 -3.22
N ILE A 44 -36.55 -29.19 -4.20
CA ILE A 44 -35.47 -29.76 -5.00
C ILE A 44 -35.43 -29.03 -6.33
N ALA A 45 -34.28 -28.45 -6.66
CA ALA A 45 -34.13 -27.67 -7.88
C ALA A 45 -33.90 -28.58 -9.11
N GLY A 46 -34.56 -28.26 -10.22
CA GLY A 46 -34.42 -28.95 -11.51
C GLY A 46 -33.52 -28.19 -12.52
N GLY A 47 -33.33 -28.78 -13.70
CA GLY A 47 -32.57 -28.17 -14.80
C GLY A 47 -31.10 -27.88 -14.44
N ASP A 48 -30.62 -26.68 -14.75
CA ASP A 48 -29.25 -26.19 -14.46
C ASP A 48 -28.93 -26.07 -12.96
N HIS A 49 -29.88 -26.41 -12.08
CA HIS A 49 -29.73 -26.36 -10.63
C HIS A 49 -29.89 -27.74 -9.99
N LYS A 50 -29.92 -28.81 -10.80
CA LYS A 50 -29.96 -30.18 -10.33
C LYS A 50 -28.81 -30.44 -9.35
N GLY A 51 -29.14 -30.94 -8.17
CA GLY A 51 -28.19 -31.13 -7.06
C GLY A 51 -28.33 -30.09 -5.94
N ILE A 52 -29.17 -29.05 -6.10
CA ILE A 52 -29.48 -28.09 -5.04
C ILE A 52 -30.80 -28.46 -4.35
N VAL A 53 -30.78 -28.47 -3.01
CA VAL A 53 -31.93 -28.73 -2.15
C VAL A 53 -32.10 -27.58 -1.17
N ILE A 54 -33.32 -27.08 -1.01
CA ILE A 54 -33.64 -25.92 -0.17
C ILE A 54 -34.65 -26.34 0.90
N ASN A 55 -34.23 -26.29 2.17
CA ASN A 55 -35.13 -26.51 3.30
C ASN A 55 -35.88 -25.21 3.62
N LYS A 56 -37.22 -25.27 3.71
CA LYS A 56 -38.07 -24.09 3.93
C LYS A 56 -38.25 -23.72 5.40
N GLN A 57 -38.04 -24.66 6.32
CA GLN A 57 -38.18 -24.43 7.76
C GLN A 57 -36.81 -24.25 8.40
N ALA A 58 -36.73 -23.33 9.36
CA ALA A 58 -35.57 -23.22 10.22
C ALA A 58 -35.52 -24.46 11.11
N VAL A 59 -34.49 -25.28 10.97
CA VAL A 59 -34.26 -26.37 11.89
C VAL A 59 -33.62 -25.74 13.12
N ALA A 60 -34.28 -25.84 14.28
CA ALA A 60 -33.61 -25.60 15.54
C ALA A 60 -32.45 -26.59 15.59
N VAL A 61 -31.23 -26.12 15.37
CA VAL A 61 -30.05 -26.98 15.33
C VAL A 61 -29.87 -27.55 16.74
N THR A 62 -30.45 -28.73 16.98
CA THR A 62 -30.03 -29.63 18.05
C THR A 62 -28.61 -30.06 17.74
N ASN A 63 -27.63 -29.46 18.44
CA ASN A 63 -26.26 -29.94 18.57
C ASN A 63 -25.56 -30.44 17.29
N GLY A 64 -25.20 -29.55 16.36
CA GLY A 64 -24.54 -29.92 15.10
C GLY A 64 -23.26 -29.10 14.84
N GLU A 65 -22.12 -29.72 15.16
CA GLU A 65 -20.71 -29.28 15.07
C GLU A 65 -20.20 -28.31 16.17
N ILE A 66 -19.39 -28.87 17.09
CA ILE A 66 -18.67 -28.19 18.20
C ILE A 66 -17.43 -27.43 17.69
N HIS A 67 -17.03 -27.64 16.44
CA HIS A 67 -15.78 -27.11 15.90
C HIS A 67 -15.99 -25.69 15.31
N PRO A 68 -15.13 -24.72 15.68
CA PRO A 68 -15.18 -23.39 15.10
C PRO A 68 -14.97 -23.44 13.58
N ALA A 69 -15.49 -22.43 12.87
CA ALA A 69 -15.21 -22.28 11.44
C ALA A 69 -13.70 -22.25 11.19
N HIS A 70 -13.24 -22.93 10.13
CA HIS A 70 -11.82 -22.92 9.76
C HIS A 70 -11.39 -21.55 9.24
N LEU A 71 -12.31 -20.82 8.60
CA LEU A 71 -12.03 -19.49 8.06
C LEU A 71 -13.28 -18.61 8.12
N CYS A 72 -13.09 -17.31 8.34
CA CYS A 72 -14.15 -16.31 8.31
C CYS A 72 -13.76 -15.16 7.38
N LEU A 73 -14.65 -14.80 6.47
CA LEU A 73 -14.53 -13.62 5.59
C LEU A 73 -15.73 -12.72 5.83
N GLN A 74 -15.50 -11.44 6.09
CA GLN A 74 -16.56 -10.46 6.24
C GLN A 74 -16.36 -9.31 5.24
N PHE A 75 -17.45 -8.86 4.64
CA PHE A 75 -17.45 -7.69 3.76
C PHE A 75 -18.74 -6.89 3.94
N ARG A 76 -18.72 -5.64 3.48
CA ARG A 76 -19.84 -4.70 3.58
C ARG A 76 -20.33 -4.34 2.19
N VAL A 77 -21.64 -4.25 2.06
CA VAL A 77 -22.32 -3.81 0.84
C VAL A 77 -23.31 -2.71 1.17
N PHE A 78 -23.55 -1.83 0.19
CA PHE A 78 -24.52 -0.76 0.29
C PHE A 78 -25.75 -1.12 -0.53
N LEU A 79 -26.88 -1.26 0.16
CA LEU A 79 -28.15 -1.60 -0.44
C LEU A 79 -28.94 -0.33 -0.68
N VAL A 80 -29.47 -0.17 -1.89
CA VAL A 80 -30.37 0.93 -2.26
C VAL A 80 -31.78 0.39 -2.29
N SER A 81 -32.66 0.93 -1.44
CA SER A 81 -34.09 0.61 -1.50
C SER A 81 -34.69 1.11 -2.81
N ALA A 82 -35.25 0.21 -3.61
CA ALA A 82 -35.90 0.57 -4.87
C ALA A 82 -37.16 1.45 -4.67
N GLN A 83 -37.79 1.39 -3.49
CA GLN A 83 -39.02 2.13 -3.19
C GLN A 83 -38.75 3.51 -2.58
N SER A 84 -37.73 3.63 -1.74
CA SER A 84 -37.44 4.87 -0.99
C SER A 84 -36.16 5.57 -1.41
N GLY A 85 -35.33 4.95 -2.26
CA GLY A 85 -34.00 5.44 -2.61
C GLY A 85 -33.02 5.46 -1.42
N LYS A 86 -33.45 4.98 -0.25
CA LYS A 86 -32.67 5.02 0.98
C LYS A 86 -31.53 4.01 0.91
N HIS A 87 -30.35 4.44 1.33
CA HIS A 87 -29.18 3.59 1.45
C HIS A 87 -29.13 2.96 2.83
N THR A 88 -28.89 1.65 2.87
CA THR A 88 -28.65 0.90 4.11
C THR A 88 -27.36 0.12 3.95
N GLN A 89 -26.58 0.04 5.02
CA GLN A 89 -25.35 -0.74 5.03
C GLN A 89 -25.65 -2.14 5.54
N GLU A 90 -25.11 -3.14 4.88
CA GLU A 90 -25.23 -4.53 5.28
C GLU A 90 -23.83 -5.16 5.41
N SER A 91 -23.60 -5.84 6.52
CA SER A 91 -22.46 -6.73 6.70
C SER A 91 -22.84 -8.13 6.27
N ARG A 92 -21.98 -8.75 5.45
CA ARG A 92 -22.09 -10.14 5.02
C ARG A 92 -20.89 -10.91 5.55
N THR A 93 -21.14 -11.92 6.36
CA THR A 93 -20.12 -12.81 6.93
C THR A 93 -20.25 -14.19 6.29
N LEU A 94 -19.15 -14.72 5.78
CA LEU A 94 -19.02 -16.06 5.23
C LEU A 94 -18.06 -16.85 6.10
N GLN A 95 -18.56 -17.91 6.74
CA GLN A 95 -17.75 -18.84 7.53
C GLN A 95 -17.60 -20.15 6.76
N PHE A 96 -16.38 -20.65 6.64
CA PHE A 96 -16.03 -21.80 5.81
C PHE A 96 -15.59 -22.99 6.65
N TRP A 97 -16.07 -24.16 6.24
CA TRP A 97 -15.56 -25.47 6.65
C TRP A 97 -15.17 -26.24 5.39
N PHE A 98 -13.97 -26.81 5.42
CA PHE A 98 -13.39 -27.56 4.30
C PHE A 98 -13.47 -29.06 4.57
N VAL A 99 -13.31 -29.86 3.52
CA VAL A 99 -13.17 -31.31 3.65
C VAL A 99 -11.84 -31.66 4.34
N ASP A 100 -11.84 -32.74 5.13
CA ASP A 100 -10.67 -33.15 5.93
C ASP A 100 -9.44 -33.53 5.08
N THR A 101 -9.64 -33.81 3.79
CA THR A 101 -8.56 -34.13 2.84
C THR A 101 -7.82 -32.89 2.32
N LEU A 102 -8.35 -31.68 2.52
CA LEU A 102 -7.71 -30.44 2.09
C LEU A 102 -6.77 -29.93 3.18
N SER A 103 -5.50 -29.68 2.82
CA SER A 103 -4.52 -29.15 3.75
C SER A 103 -4.95 -27.79 4.30
N GLU A 104 -4.77 -27.55 5.61
CA GLU A 104 -5.08 -26.26 6.24
C GLU A 104 -4.37 -25.08 5.57
N ALA A 105 -3.17 -25.30 5.02
CA ALA A 105 -2.40 -24.30 4.28
C ALA A 105 -3.09 -23.85 2.97
N GLU A 106 -3.98 -24.66 2.42
CA GLU A 106 -4.70 -24.39 1.16
C GLU A 106 -6.06 -23.68 1.39
N HIS A 107 -6.59 -23.74 2.62
CA HIS A 107 -7.91 -23.17 2.97
C HIS A 107 -8.03 -21.68 2.57
N PRO A 108 -7.05 -20.80 2.87
CA PRO A 108 -7.17 -19.37 2.54
C PRO A 108 -7.21 -19.09 1.03
N SER A 109 -6.42 -19.84 0.25
CA SER A 109 -6.37 -19.69 -1.21
C SER A 109 -7.69 -20.08 -1.86
N VAL A 110 -8.28 -21.21 -1.44
CA VAL A 110 -9.59 -21.67 -1.91
C VAL A 110 -10.69 -20.67 -1.54
N ALA A 111 -10.72 -20.18 -0.29
CA ALA A 111 -11.70 -19.19 0.14
C ALA A 111 -11.57 -17.86 -0.62
N GLN A 112 -10.34 -17.40 -0.89
CA GLN A 112 -10.10 -16.17 -1.64
C GLN A 112 -10.56 -16.30 -3.08
N GLU A 113 -10.28 -17.41 -3.74
CA GLU A 113 -10.71 -17.63 -5.12
C GLU A 113 -12.23 -17.75 -5.21
N PHE A 114 -12.85 -18.50 -4.29
CA PHE A 114 -14.30 -18.58 -4.15
C PHE A 114 -14.93 -17.20 -3.98
N PHE A 115 -14.39 -16.37 -3.08
CA PHE A 115 -14.91 -15.04 -2.82
C PHE A 115 -14.74 -14.12 -4.03
N ARG A 116 -13.57 -14.14 -4.70
CA ARG A 116 -13.29 -13.37 -5.92
C ARG A 116 -14.28 -13.71 -7.03
N GLU A 117 -14.59 -14.99 -7.24
CA GLU A 117 -15.62 -15.42 -8.20
C GLU A 117 -17.02 -15.00 -7.76
N LEU A 118 -17.34 -15.15 -6.48
CA LEU A 118 -18.63 -14.74 -5.91
C LEU A 118 -18.89 -13.25 -6.17
N VAL A 119 -17.88 -12.40 -5.95
CA VAL A 119 -17.97 -10.94 -6.11
C VAL A 119 -17.56 -10.43 -7.50
N THR A 120 -17.42 -11.32 -8.49
CA THR A 120 -16.96 -10.90 -9.83
C THR A 120 -17.93 -9.89 -10.48
N PRO A 121 -17.43 -8.75 -10.98
CA PRO A 121 -18.20 -7.61 -11.52
C PRO A 121 -19.41 -7.95 -12.37
N GLN A 122 -19.16 -8.71 -13.43
CA GLN A 122 -20.13 -8.95 -14.51
C GLN A 122 -21.27 -9.87 -14.04
N GLU A 123 -21.04 -10.60 -12.95
CA GLU A 123 -21.93 -11.60 -12.42
C GLU A 123 -22.26 -11.35 -10.94
N PHE A 124 -21.96 -10.17 -10.40
CA PHE A 124 -22.21 -9.91 -8.99
C PHE A 124 -23.71 -9.77 -8.75
N PRO A 125 -24.32 -10.64 -7.92
CA PRO A 125 -25.76 -10.61 -7.73
C PRO A 125 -26.19 -9.35 -6.98
N ARG A 126 -27.15 -8.63 -7.55
CA ARG A 126 -27.69 -7.38 -6.98
C ARG A 126 -28.80 -7.59 -5.95
N ASP A 127 -29.25 -8.83 -5.80
CA ASP A 127 -30.32 -9.24 -4.91
C ASP A 127 -29.86 -10.40 -4.00
N TYR A 128 -30.57 -10.59 -2.88
CA TYR A 128 -30.27 -11.64 -1.91
C TYR A 128 -30.38 -13.04 -2.49
N VAL A 129 -31.41 -13.29 -3.30
CA VAL A 129 -31.67 -14.61 -3.88
C VAL A 129 -30.58 -14.95 -4.88
N GLY A 130 -30.23 -14.03 -5.76
CA GLY A 130 -29.09 -14.19 -6.67
C GLY A 130 -27.78 -14.44 -5.92
N PHE A 131 -27.52 -13.74 -4.81
CA PHE A 131 -26.30 -13.92 -4.01
C PHE A 131 -26.20 -15.34 -3.44
N ILE A 132 -27.25 -15.80 -2.77
CA ILE A 132 -27.31 -17.15 -2.18
C ILE A 132 -27.25 -18.23 -3.27
N LYS A 133 -27.95 -18.01 -4.40
CA LYS A 133 -27.93 -18.91 -5.57
C LYS A 133 -26.53 -19.04 -6.15
N LYS A 134 -25.77 -17.94 -6.23
CA LYS A 134 -24.40 -17.96 -6.73
C LYS A 134 -23.48 -18.76 -5.80
N ILE A 135 -23.61 -18.60 -4.48
CA ILE A 135 -22.88 -19.41 -3.49
C ILE A 135 -23.14 -20.91 -3.72
N MET A 136 -24.40 -21.32 -3.79
CA MET A 136 -24.77 -22.73 -3.98
C MET A 136 -24.22 -23.30 -5.30
N LYS A 137 -24.28 -22.52 -6.39
CA LYS A 137 -23.73 -22.92 -7.70
C LYS A 137 -22.21 -23.06 -7.69
N LEU A 138 -21.50 -22.11 -7.07
CA LEU A 138 -20.04 -22.15 -6.98
C LEU A 138 -19.59 -23.37 -6.19
N MET A 139 -20.24 -23.66 -5.06
CA MET A 139 -20.01 -24.91 -4.34
C MET A 139 -20.29 -26.10 -5.26
N LEU A 140 -21.49 -26.21 -5.84
CA LEU A 140 -21.88 -27.39 -6.64
C LEU A 140 -20.91 -27.70 -7.80
N HIS A 141 -20.45 -26.67 -8.53
CA HIS A 141 -19.77 -26.89 -9.81
C HIS A 141 -18.25 -26.72 -9.78
N LYS A 142 -17.70 -25.89 -8.89
CA LYS A 142 -16.27 -25.52 -8.92
C LYS A 142 -15.53 -25.85 -7.64
N TYR A 143 -16.15 -25.63 -6.48
CA TYR A 143 -15.47 -25.70 -5.18
C TYR A 143 -15.90 -26.92 -4.38
N SER A 144 -15.55 -28.12 -4.88
CA SER A 144 -15.85 -29.42 -4.26
C SER A 144 -15.21 -29.59 -2.87
N THR A 145 -14.12 -28.88 -2.60
CA THR A 145 -13.37 -28.94 -1.34
C THR A 145 -14.02 -28.16 -0.19
N ILE A 146 -15.00 -27.30 -0.47
CA ILE A 146 -15.77 -26.61 0.56
C ILE A 146 -16.91 -27.54 1.01
N LYS A 147 -16.86 -27.96 2.27
CA LYS A 147 -17.85 -28.84 2.90
C LYS A 147 -19.12 -28.07 3.27
N LYS A 148 -18.95 -26.89 3.89
CA LYS A 148 -20.04 -26.08 4.43
C LYS A 148 -19.67 -24.60 4.45
N ILE A 149 -20.65 -23.75 4.17
CA ILE A 149 -20.59 -22.30 4.32
C ILE A 149 -21.76 -21.85 5.18
N GLU A 150 -21.47 -21.13 6.27
CA GLU A 150 -22.47 -20.39 7.02
C GLU A 150 -22.43 -18.92 6.57
N VAL A 151 -23.58 -18.41 6.14
CA VAL A 151 -23.76 -17.07 5.59
C VAL A 151 -24.61 -16.27 6.57
N GLU A 152 -24.03 -15.22 7.14
CA GLU A 152 -24.74 -14.24 7.96
C GLU A 152 -24.90 -12.94 7.16
N LEU A 153 -26.14 -12.46 7.06
CA LEU A 153 -26.50 -11.19 6.43
C LEU A 153 -27.07 -10.28 7.52
N LYS A 154 -26.32 -9.25 7.93
CA LYS A 154 -26.67 -8.37 9.04
C LYS A 154 -26.81 -6.93 8.58
N GLN A 155 -28.00 -6.37 8.68
CA GLN A 155 -28.24 -4.93 8.48
C GLN A 155 -27.56 -4.15 9.61
N LEU A 156 -26.74 -3.19 9.22
CA LEU A 156 -26.10 -2.24 10.13
C LEU A 156 -26.95 -0.97 10.21
N GLU A 157 -26.76 -0.19 11.28
CA GLU A 157 -27.43 1.10 11.45
C GLU A 157 -27.13 2.02 10.27
N GLU A 158 -28.02 3.01 10.05
CA GLU A 158 -27.89 3.97 8.97
C GLU A 158 -26.50 4.63 9.00
N PRO A 159 -25.75 4.55 7.90
CA PRO A 159 -24.42 5.13 7.88
C PRO A 159 -24.56 6.65 8.04
N VAL A 160 -23.82 7.25 8.98
CA VAL A 160 -23.75 8.70 9.18
C VAL A 160 -23.26 9.40 7.90
N ASN A 161 -22.48 8.70 7.07
CA ASN A 161 -22.04 9.12 5.74
C ASN A 161 -22.07 7.94 4.76
N LEU A 162 -22.60 8.13 3.56
CA LEU A 162 -22.40 7.18 2.46
C LEU A 162 -20.89 6.97 2.25
N PRO A 163 -20.44 5.75 1.87
CA PRO A 163 -19.08 5.57 1.42
C PRO A 163 -18.90 6.52 0.25
N THR A 164 -17.92 7.40 0.34
CA THR A 164 -17.39 8.05 -0.84
C THR A 164 -16.84 6.91 -1.69
N ARG A 165 -17.62 6.47 -2.71
CA ARG A 165 -17.07 5.73 -3.87
C ARG A 165 -15.80 6.50 -4.19
N PRO A 166 -14.59 5.89 -4.22
CA PRO A 166 -13.33 6.61 -4.33
C PRO A 166 -13.48 7.72 -5.34
N SER A 167 -13.80 8.90 -4.81
CA SER A 167 -14.18 10.03 -5.62
C SER A 167 -12.84 10.60 -5.96
N ASP A 168 -12.71 10.94 -7.23
CA ASP A 168 -11.50 11.44 -7.86
C ASP A 168 -10.87 12.65 -7.12
N THR A 169 -11.53 13.20 -6.10
CA THR A 169 -11.12 14.36 -5.33
C THR A 169 -11.45 14.17 -3.85
N GLY A 170 -10.48 14.46 -2.99
CA GLY A 170 -10.60 14.46 -1.53
C GLY A 170 -11.37 15.65 -0.96
N HIS A 171 -12.59 15.93 -1.42
CA HIS A 171 -13.45 16.95 -0.82
C HIS A 171 -14.91 16.51 -0.68
N ILE A 172 -15.49 16.86 0.48
CA ILE A 172 -16.90 16.68 0.87
C ILE A 172 -17.81 17.53 -0.03
N LEU A 173 -18.95 17.01 -0.52
CA LEU A 173 -20.06 17.88 -0.94
C LEU A 173 -21.44 17.19 -0.97
N PHE A 174 -22.43 17.95 -0.49
CA PHE A 174 -23.86 17.64 -0.41
C PHE A 174 -24.54 17.47 -1.79
N THR A 175 -25.60 16.65 -1.80
CA THR A 175 -26.50 16.28 -2.91
C THR A 175 -27.25 17.45 -3.59
N VAL A 176 -27.44 17.42 -4.93
CA VAL A 176 -28.73 17.58 -5.67
C VAL A 176 -28.65 16.93 -7.10
N LEU A 177 -29.79 16.39 -7.56
CA LEU A 177 -30.19 15.58 -8.73
C LEU A 177 -30.14 16.26 -10.14
N PRO A 178 -30.61 15.64 -11.26
CA PRO A 178 -29.89 14.72 -12.16
C PRO A 178 -29.92 15.21 -13.65
N TYR A 179 -29.50 14.36 -14.60
CA TYR A 179 -29.89 14.35 -16.04
C TYR A 179 -28.84 14.79 -17.11
N LYS A 180 -28.09 13.83 -17.67
CA LYS A 180 -28.15 13.37 -19.08
C LYS A 180 -27.02 12.36 -19.38
N LYS A 181 -27.38 11.28 -20.08
CA LYS A 181 -26.47 10.30 -20.66
C LYS A 181 -25.48 10.97 -21.63
N SER A 182 -24.19 10.83 -21.36
CA SER A 182 -23.12 10.95 -22.36
C SER A 182 -22.15 9.77 -22.18
N SER A 183 -21.55 9.33 -23.27
CA SER A 183 -20.66 8.17 -23.34
C SER A 183 -19.39 8.43 -22.53
N TRP A 184 -19.16 7.68 -21.46
CA TRP A 184 -17.98 7.83 -20.62
C TRP A 184 -16.88 6.89 -21.10
N LYS A 185 -15.76 7.49 -21.54
CA LYS A 185 -14.48 6.82 -21.77
C LYS A 185 -13.96 6.26 -20.44
N SER A 186 -13.20 5.17 -20.55
CA SER A 186 -12.50 4.40 -19.52
C SER A 186 -12.00 5.21 -18.31
N VAL A 187 -12.23 4.70 -17.10
CA VAL A 187 -11.72 5.26 -15.84
C VAL A 187 -10.28 4.82 -15.66
N SER A 188 -9.37 5.75 -15.96
CA SER A 188 -7.95 5.68 -15.62
C SER A 188 -7.72 6.64 -14.46
N THR A 189 -6.99 6.21 -13.43
CA THR A 189 -6.50 7.05 -12.31
C THR A 189 -5.35 7.94 -12.75
N ASP A 190 -5.56 8.68 -13.84
CA ASP A 190 -4.65 9.72 -14.27
C ASP A 190 -4.92 10.98 -13.44
N GLU A 191 -4.16 11.20 -12.36
CA GLU A 191 -3.96 12.56 -11.83
C GLU A 191 -3.18 13.44 -12.83
N THR A 192 -2.73 12.86 -13.95
CA THR A 192 -2.14 13.57 -15.08
C THR A 192 -2.94 13.37 -16.36
N VAL A 193 -4.18 13.90 -16.48
CA VAL A 193 -4.78 14.41 -17.74
C VAL A 193 -6.11 15.14 -17.44
N ILE A 194 -6.05 16.47 -17.49
CA ILE A 194 -7.10 17.43 -17.92
C ILE A 194 -8.43 17.41 -17.13
N GLY A 195 -8.52 18.27 -16.09
CA GLY A 195 -9.80 18.81 -15.62
C GLY A 195 -10.02 18.89 -14.11
N GLN A 196 -9.15 18.32 -13.28
CA GLN A 196 -9.22 18.51 -11.83
C GLN A 196 -8.55 19.83 -11.42
N VAL A 197 -9.32 20.73 -10.81
CA VAL A 197 -8.79 21.96 -10.21
C VAL A 197 -8.26 21.59 -8.83
N VAL A 198 -6.94 21.51 -8.69
CA VAL A 198 -6.30 21.41 -7.37
C VAL A 198 -6.48 22.76 -6.67
N GLU A 199 -7.05 22.77 -5.48
CA GLU A 199 -7.26 24.01 -4.71
C GLU A 199 -5.93 24.51 -4.13
N LEU A 200 -5.74 25.83 -4.15
CA LEU A 200 -4.59 26.48 -3.53
C LEU A 200 -4.77 26.53 -2.01
N THR A 201 -4.20 25.57 -1.30
CA THR A 201 -4.15 25.54 0.17
C THR A 201 -2.72 25.73 0.68
N LEU A 202 -2.58 26.05 1.97
CA LEU A 202 -1.26 26.20 2.59
C LEU A 202 -0.53 24.86 2.65
N GLU A 203 -1.26 23.79 2.96
CA GLU A 203 -0.78 22.42 3.03
C GLU A 203 -0.27 21.96 1.66
N LYS A 204 -0.99 22.31 0.58
CA LYS A 204 -0.56 21.92 -0.77
C LYS A 204 0.70 22.66 -1.23
N VAL A 205 0.82 23.95 -0.92
CA VAL A 205 2.05 24.70 -1.19
C VAL A 205 3.24 24.12 -0.41
N LEU A 206 3.02 23.75 0.86
CA LEU A 206 4.05 23.08 1.66
C LEU A 206 4.44 21.73 1.07
N GLU A 207 3.47 20.91 0.64
CA GLU A 207 3.72 19.62 -0.02
C GLU A 207 4.61 19.77 -1.26
N LEU A 208 4.36 20.77 -2.10
CA LEU A 208 5.18 21.02 -3.30
C LEU A 208 6.62 21.40 -2.95
N ILE A 209 6.82 22.22 -1.91
CA ILE A 209 8.16 22.59 -1.43
C ILE A 209 8.88 21.39 -0.82
N GLU A 210 8.17 20.57 -0.04
CA GLU A 210 8.70 19.36 0.57
C GLU A 210 9.05 18.29 -0.48
N SER A 211 8.21 18.14 -1.51
CA SER A 211 8.46 17.27 -2.66
C SER A 211 9.73 17.68 -3.41
N ALA A 212 9.89 18.98 -3.70
CA ALA A 212 11.07 19.51 -4.40
C ALA A 212 12.36 19.53 -3.56
N TYR A 213 12.26 19.53 -2.22
CA TYR A 213 13.42 19.57 -1.33
C TYR A 213 14.45 18.48 -1.69
N PRO A 214 15.76 18.78 -1.80
CA PRO A 214 16.44 20.02 -1.38
C PRO A 214 16.46 21.15 -2.41
N ASN A 215 15.85 21.00 -3.58
CA ASN A 215 15.84 22.04 -4.62
C ASN A 215 14.97 23.23 -4.20
N PRO A 216 15.48 24.48 -4.27
CA PRO A 216 14.65 25.65 -4.13
C PRO A 216 13.64 25.75 -5.28
N ILE A 217 12.41 26.14 -4.97
CA ILE A 217 11.31 26.29 -5.94
C ILE A 217 10.82 27.73 -5.98
N THR A 218 10.51 28.26 -7.16
CA THR A 218 10.03 29.65 -7.31
C THR A 218 8.51 29.73 -7.23
N VAL A 219 7.98 30.92 -6.92
CA VAL A 219 6.53 31.22 -6.98
C VAL A 219 5.96 30.88 -8.36
N THR A 220 6.72 31.18 -9.42
CA THR A 220 6.30 30.90 -10.80
C THR A 220 6.23 29.41 -11.11
N ASP A 221 7.12 28.59 -10.54
CA ASP A 221 7.09 27.14 -10.76
C ASP A 221 5.86 26.52 -10.08
N ILE A 222 5.61 26.90 -8.81
CA ILE A 222 4.43 26.46 -8.05
C ILE A 222 3.13 26.87 -8.74
N ALA A 223 3.04 28.14 -9.19
CA ALA A 223 1.85 28.64 -9.86
C ALA A 223 1.59 27.95 -11.20
N LYS A 224 2.66 27.65 -11.96
CA LYS A 224 2.57 27.04 -13.29
C LYS A 224 2.10 25.59 -13.25
N GLU A 225 2.47 24.84 -12.22
CA GLU A 225 2.13 23.42 -12.09
C GLU A 225 0.61 23.17 -12.07
N HIS A 226 -0.13 24.03 -11.36
CA HIS A 226 -1.59 23.90 -11.19
C HIS A 226 -2.41 25.04 -11.83
N GLY A 227 -1.75 26.00 -12.50
CA GLY A 227 -2.41 27.14 -13.13
C GLY A 227 -2.99 28.15 -12.13
N TRP A 228 -2.37 28.29 -10.96
CA TRP A 228 -2.78 29.23 -9.92
C TRP A 228 -2.31 30.65 -10.19
N ASP A 229 -2.97 31.63 -9.57
CA ASP A 229 -2.51 33.02 -9.57
C ASP A 229 -1.21 33.16 -8.74
N PRO A 230 -0.10 33.65 -9.31
CA PRO A 230 1.16 33.81 -8.60
C PRO A 230 1.05 34.67 -7.33
N SER A 231 0.19 35.70 -7.34
CA SER A 231 0.00 36.58 -6.18
C SER A 231 -0.62 35.83 -5.00
N ALA A 232 -1.59 34.95 -5.28
CA ALA A 232 -2.21 34.10 -4.28
C ALA A 232 -1.22 33.08 -3.69
N VAL A 233 -0.35 32.51 -4.52
CA VAL A 233 0.74 31.61 -4.06
C VAL A 233 1.72 32.35 -3.15
N GLU A 234 2.08 33.59 -3.48
CA GLU A 234 2.98 34.41 -2.68
C GLU A 234 2.43 34.68 -1.28
N ILE A 235 1.11 34.89 -1.15
CA ILE A 235 0.44 35.06 0.15
C ILE A 235 0.61 33.80 1.02
N LYS A 236 0.40 32.61 0.44
CA LYS A 236 0.58 31.33 1.16
C LYS A 236 2.03 31.08 1.56
N LEU A 237 2.98 31.44 0.70
CA LEU A 237 4.41 31.34 1.00
C LEU A 237 4.84 32.26 2.14
N LYS A 238 4.32 33.49 2.19
CA LYS A 238 4.55 34.41 3.31
C LYS A 238 4.01 33.85 4.62
N GLU A 239 2.81 33.27 4.62
CA GLU A 239 2.26 32.62 5.81
C GLU A 239 3.12 31.43 6.29
N LEU A 240 3.62 30.60 5.37
CA LEU A 240 4.55 29.51 5.70
C LEU A 240 5.89 30.03 6.23
N GLN A 241 6.37 31.14 5.70
CA GLN A 241 7.61 31.78 6.15
C GLN A 241 7.46 32.39 7.54
N GLU A 242 6.30 33.00 7.85
CA GLU A 242 5.97 33.51 9.19
C GLU A 242 5.89 32.38 10.23
N LYS A 243 5.41 31.20 9.83
CA LYS A 243 5.45 29.97 10.65
C LYS A 243 6.86 29.39 10.81
N GLY A 244 7.87 29.91 10.09
CA GLY A 244 9.26 29.47 10.14
C GLY A 244 9.56 28.17 9.37
N VAL A 245 8.55 27.61 8.69
CA VAL A 245 8.58 26.30 8.02
C VAL A 245 9.42 26.34 6.73
N VAL A 246 9.39 27.48 6.04
CA VAL A 246 10.11 27.72 4.78
C VAL A 246 10.94 28.99 4.88
N LYS A 247 12.02 29.07 4.09
CA LYS A 247 12.86 30.26 3.98
C LYS A 247 12.94 30.74 2.55
N ALA A 248 12.94 32.06 2.38
CA ALA A 248 13.27 32.69 1.11
C ALA A 248 14.76 32.55 0.81
N MET A 249 15.07 32.32 -0.46
CA MET A 249 16.41 32.26 -1.03
C MET A 249 16.57 33.42 -2.03
N GLU A 250 17.78 33.55 -2.60
CA GLU A 250 18.01 34.50 -3.68
C GLU A 250 17.05 34.27 -4.87
N HIS A 251 16.81 35.30 -5.67
CA HIS A 251 15.98 35.24 -6.88
C HIS A 251 14.53 34.77 -6.69
N GLY A 252 13.96 34.95 -5.49
CA GLY A 252 12.53 34.68 -5.24
C GLY A 252 12.18 33.18 -5.14
N ALA A 253 13.16 32.33 -4.89
CA ALA A 253 12.93 30.92 -4.60
C ALA A 253 12.72 30.68 -3.10
N PHE A 254 12.06 29.58 -2.78
CA PHE A 254 11.79 29.13 -1.42
C PHE A 254 12.30 27.70 -1.23
N THR A 255 12.74 27.38 -0.02
CA THR A 255 13.15 26.03 0.35
C THR A 255 12.70 25.70 1.77
N ARG A 256 12.56 24.42 2.05
CA ARG A 256 12.16 23.91 3.37
C ARG A 256 13.24 24.20 4.41
N VAL A 257 12.82 24.63 5.60
CA VAL A 257 13.70 24.73 6.78
C VAL A 257 13.63 23.41 7.54
N VAL A 258 14.79 22.82 7.81
CA VAL A 258 14.91 21.61 8.64
C VAL A 258 15.27 22.04 10.06
N HIS A 259 14.29 22.09 10.96
CA HIS A 259 14.49 22.57 12.33
C HIS A 259 15.31 21.62 13.21
N GLN A 260 15.35 20.33 12.87
CA GLN A 260 15.96 19.30 13.72
C GLN A 260 17.48 19.23 13.60
N ASP A 261 18.09 19.87 12.60
CA ASP A 261 19.52 19.76 12.35
C ASP A 261 20.24 20.93 13.00
N THR A 262 20.89 20.66 14.14
CA THR A 262 21.67 21.66 14.88
C THR A 262 22.95 22.09 14.15
N GLN A 263 23.37 21.36 13.12
CA GLN A 263 24.62 21.58 12.37
C GLN A 263 24.41 21.48 10.85
N ILE A 264 23.59 22.37 10.29
CA ILE A 264 23.47 22.50 8.83
C ILE A 264 24.63 23.33 8.28
N GLN A 265 25.43 22.73 7.40
CA GLN A 265 26.52 23.40 6.68
C GLN A 265 26.19 23.53 5.20
N VAL A 266 26.07 24.77 4.72
CA VAL A 266 25.93 25.04 3.29
C VAL A 266 27.32 25.02 2.65
N VAL A 267 27.54 24.08 1.73
CA VAL A 267 28.86 23.85 1.11
C VAL A 267 28.81 23.97 -0.40
N LYS A 268 29.85 24.54 -1.00
CA LYS A 268 30.02 24.55 -2.48
C LYS A 268 30.40 23.16 -3.00
N GLN A 269 31.20 22.44 -2.23
CA GLN A 269 31.65 21.09 -2.51
C GLN A 269 31.75 20.34 -1.18
N MET A 270 31.46 19.03 -1.22
CA MET A 270 31.59 18.19 -0.03
C MET A 270 33.04 18.21 0.46
N PRO A 271 33.27 18.46 1.77
CA PRO A 271 34.60 18.39 2.35
C PRO A 271 35.22 17.01 2.13
N THR A 272 36.53 16.95 1.89
CA THR A 272 37.25 15.68 1.86
C THR A 272 37.26 15.08 3.25
N MET A 273 36.61 13.93 3.42
CA MET A 273 36.54 13.25 4.71
C MET A 273 37.71 12.29 4.89
N ALA A 274 38.27 12.26 6.09
CA ALA A 274 39.24 11.25 6.48
C ALA A 274 38.65 9.85 6.30
N SER A 275 39.50 8.88 5.93
CA SER A 275 39.13 7.50 5.65
C SER A 275 38.27 6.85 6.77
N ALA A 276 38.58 7.13 8.03
CA ALA A 276 37.85 6.61 9.20
C ALA A 276 36.49 7.29 9.45
N LYS A 277 36.24 8.47 8.85
CA LYS A 277 34.97 9.20 8.96
C LYS A 277 34.04 8.97 7.78
N GLN A 278 34.50 8.22 6.77
CA GLN A 278 33.70 7.91 5.58
C GLN A 278 32.58 6.92 5.96
N PRO A 279 31.34 7.16 5.52
CA PRO A 279 30.22 6.27 5.78
C PRO A 279 30.36 4.97 4.96
N THR A 280 29.89 3.87 5.54
CA THR A 280 29.84 2.54 4.90
C THR A 280 28.43 2.17 4.44
N ILE A 281 27.42 2.91 4.90
CA ILE A 281 26.01 2.68 4.56
C ILE A 281 25.42 3.96 3.98
N ALA A 282 24.70 3.84 2.86
CA ALA A 282 23.87 4.89 2.31
C ALA A 282 22.39 4.59 2.53
N ILE A 283 21.63 5.62 2.89
CA ILE A 283 20.18 5.58 3.02
C ILE A 283 19.58 6.60 2.04
N ILE A 284 18.64 6.14 1.21
CA ILE A 284 18.00 6.96 0.17
C ILE A 284 16.51 6.99 0.45
N THR A 285 15.95 8.19 0.56
CA THR A 285 14.51 8.45 0.71
C THR A 285 13.99 9.32 -0.43
N ALA A 286 12.68 9.34 -0.65
CA ALA A 286 12.03 10.10 -1.73
C ALA A 286 11.08 11.19 -1.22
N GLN A 287 10.38 10.96 -0.11
CA GLN A 287 9.44 11.91 0.50
C GLN A 287 10.06 12.60 1.71
N TYR A 288 9.53 13.78 2.06
CA TYR A 288 10.08 14.56 3.17
C TYR A 288 9.81 13.91 4.53
N CYS A 289 8.63 13.31 4.73
CA CYS A 289 8.31 12.55 5.95
C CYS A 289 9.23 11.33 6.13
N GLU A 290 9.65 10.69 5.05
CA GLU A 290 10.65 9.60 5.06
C GLU A 290 12.03 10.10 5.51
N LYS A 291 12.46 11.26 5.01
CA LYS A 291 13.69 11.91 5.47
C LYS A 291 13.63 12.20 6.97
N LEU A 292 12.54 12.79 7.47
CA LEU A 292 12.37 13.10 8.89
C LEU A 292 12.41 11.83 9.75
N ALA A 293 11.71 10.78 9.32
CA ALA A 293 11.73 9.48 9.99
C ALA A 293 13.14 8.91 10.08
N VAL A 294 13.89 8.90 8.98
CA VAL A 294 15.28 8.42 8.96
C VAL A 294 16.19 9.31 9.79
N ASP A 295 16.09 10.63 9.69
CA ASP A 295 16.91 11.57 10.46
C ASP A 295 16.71 11.42 11.97
N SER A 296 15.52 10.99 12.43
CA SER A 296 15.26 10.66 13.85
C SER A 296 15.99 9.40 14.35
N MET A 297 16.42 8.53 13.42
CA MET A 297 17.15 7.30 13.74
C MET A 297 18.66 7.52 13.86
N ILE A 298 19.16 8.68 13.41
CA ILE A 298 20.58 8.98 13.26
C ILE A 298 21.11 9.74 14.48
N GLU A 299 22.19 9.21 15.06
CA GLU A 299 22.91 9.85 16.15
C GLU A 299 24.08 10.70 15.63
N ASN A 300 24.43 11.77 16.36
CA ASN A 300 25.57 12.66 16.04
C ASN A 300 25.52 13.19 14.60
N LYS A 301 24.36 13.74 14.22
CA LYS A 301 24.07 14.15 12.84
C LYS A 301 24.74 15.47 12.44
N GLU A 302 25.30 15.46 11.25
CA GLU A 302 25.86 16.62 10.54
C GLU A 302 25.24 16.68 9.14
N THR A 303 24.59 17.79 8.79
CA THR A 303 23.88 17.91 7.52
C THR A 303 24.59 18.87 6.59
N PHE A 304 24.97 18.39 5.41
CA PHE A 304 25.60 19.18 4.37
C PHE A 304 24.60 19.44 3.26
N VAL A 305 24.39 20.71 2.94
CA VAL A 305 23.53 21.11 1.82
C VAL A 305 24.37 21.78 0.76
N ARG A 306 24.33 21.24 -0.46
CA ARG A 306 24.95 21.85 -1.62
C ARG A 306 23.87 22.39 -2.53
N TYR A 307 23.73 23.71 -2.57
CA TYR A 307 22.92 24.38 -3.58
C TYR A 307 23.72 24.57 -4.86
N THR A 308 23.13 24.22 -5.99
CA THR A 308 23.69 24.52 -7.31
C THR A 308 22.85 25.63 -7.94
N THR A 309 23.48 26.74 -8.34
CA THR A 309 22.84 27.78 -9.15
C THR A 309 23.43 27.75 -10.56
N VAL A 310 22.59 27.77 -11.58
CA VAL A 310 22.99 27.74 -13.00
C VAL A 310 22.43 28.98 -13.69
N GLY A 311 23.32 29.81 -14.24
CA GLY A 311 22.95 30.97 -15.07
C GLY A 311 22.81 32.28 -14.30
N THR A 312 23.93 32.94 -14.00
CA THR A 312 23.96 34.36 -13.63
C THR A 312 24.39 35.26 -14.80
N ALA A 313 24.58 34.70 -16.00
CA ALA A 313 24.98 35.48 -17.16
C ALA A 313 23.77 36.20 -17.77
N SER A 314 23.80 37.53 -17.74
CA SER A 314 23.02 38.36 -18.64
C SER A 314 23.21 37.85 -20.07
N SER A 315 22.16 37.33 -20.71
CA SER A 315 22.25 37.06 -22.15
C SER A 315 22.47 38.40 -22.86
N PRO A 316 23.56 38.58 -23.64
CA PRO A 316 23.77 39.79 -24.44
C PRO A 316 22.73 39.96 -25.55
N ASP A 317 21.95 38.92 -25.85
CA ASP A 317 21.04 38.86 -27.01
C ASP A 317 19.58 39.25 -26.70
N ALA A 318 19.33 40.00 -25.62
CA ALA A 318 18.02 40.61 -25.43
C ALA A 318 17.85 41.80 -26.40
N THR A 319 17.15 41.56 -27.52
CA THR A 319 16.81 42.56 -28.57
C THR A 319 16.08 43.81 -28.05
N ASP A 320 15.60 43.78 -26.81
CA ASP A 320 14.69 44.77 -26.25
C ASP A 320 15.37 45.62 -25.15
N GLY A 321 16.67 45.46 -24.90
CA GLY A 321 17.43 46.26 -23.93
C GLY A 321 17.06 46.04 -22.45
N VAL A 322 16.17 45.08 -22.15
CA VAL A 322 15.80 44.70 -20.78
C VAL A 322 16.68 43.53 -20.32
N PRO A 323 17.53 43.70 -19.28
CA PRO A 323 18.29 42.59 -18.73
C PRO A 323 17.34 41.58 -18.10
N ARG A 324 17.10 40.46 -18.78
CA ARG A 324 16.39 39.31 -18.20
C ARG A 324 17.42 38.35 -17.61
N VAL A 325 17.73 38.54 -16.33
CA VAL A 325 18.47 37.52 -15.57
C VAL A 325 17.49 36.38 -15.31
N THR A 326 17.65 35.26 -16.00
CA THR A 326 16.92 34.02 -15.69
C THR A 326 17.86 33.10 -14.91
N CYS A 327 17.94 33.31 -13.58
CA CYS A 327 18.62 32.36 -12.72
C CYS A 327 17.82 31.06 -12.68
N ARG A 328 18.45 29.94 -13.04
CA ARG A 328 17.88 28.60 -12.85
C ARG A 328 18.58 27.93 -11.68
N PHE A 329 17.82 27.36 -10.75
CA PHE A 329 18.40 26.52 -9.73
C PHE A 329 18.78 25.17 -10.36
N GLY A 330 20.03 24.77 -10.22
CA GLY A 330 20.49 23.43 -10.59
C GLY A 330 20.16 22.42 -9.49
N GLU A 331 20.46 21.16 -9.76
CA GLU A 331 20.24 20.08 -8.78
C GLU A 331 21.03 20.33 -7.49
N SER A 332 20.30 20.52 -6.41
CA SER A 332 20.80 20.64 -5.06
C SER A 332 20.84 19.27 -4.40
N ASN A 333 21.76 19.07 -3.46
CA ASN A 333 21.90 17.80 -2.76
C ASN A 333 21.95 18.05 -1.26
N VAL A 334 21.41 17.12 -0.48
CA VAL A 334 21.45 17.13 0.98
C VAL A 334 21.99 15.80 1.48
N TYR A 335 23.01 15.85 2.33
CA TYR A 335 23.60 14.67 2.95
C TYR A 335 23.57 14.83 4.46
N THR A 336 22.79 14.00 5.16
CA THR A 336 22.84 13.87 6.62
C THR A 336 23.80 12.74 6.96
N LEU A 337 24.93 13.04 7.59
CA LEU A 337 25.87 12.03 8.07
C LEU A 337 25.71 11.83 9.57
N GLY A 338 25.88 10.61 10.05
CA GLY A 338 25.82 10.30 11.47
C GLY A 338 26.11 8.83 11.73
N ASN A 339 25.68 8.34 12.88
CA ASN A 339 25.85 6.95 13.28
C ASN A 339 24.50 6.29 13.50
N ILE A 340 24.41 5.01 13.14
CA ILE A 340 23.36 4.10 13.59
C ILE A 340 24.07 2.87 14.15
N GLY A 341 23.93 2.63 15.45
CA GLY A 341 24.70 1.60 16.14
C GLY A 341 26.21 1.80 15.93
N ALA A 342 26.90 0.75 15.49
CA ALA A 342 28.35 0.79 15.22
C ALA A 342 28.72 1.34 13.82
N HIS A 343 27.73 1.71 13.00
CA HIS A 343 27.96 2.05 11.59
C HIS A 343 27.88 3.55 11.33
N ARG A 344 28.82 4.05 10.53
CA ARG A 344 28.77 5.41 9.97
C ARG A 344 27.90 5.39 8.72
N ILE A 345 26.90 6.26 8.70
CA ILE A 345 25.89 6.29 7.63
C ILE A 345 25.87 7.65 6.93
N VAL A 346 25.30 7.67 5.73
CA VAL A 346 24.88 8.89 5.04
C VAL A 346 23.45 8.73 4.52
N CYS A 347 22.58 9.69 4.82
CA CYS A 347 21.21 9.77 4.32
C CYS A 347 21.08 10.89 3.29
N THR A 348 20.36 10.65 2.20
CA THR A 348 19.95 11.68 1.23
C THR A 348 18.47 11.53 0.88
N LYS A 349 17.82 12.66 0.59
CA LYS A 349 16.49 12.69 -0.01
C LYS A 349 16.64 12.96 -1.51
N LEU A 350 15.93 12.18 -2.33
CA LEU A 350 15.81 12.41 -3.76
C LEU A 350 14.94 13.67 -4.01
N PRO A 351 15.31 14.51 -4.99
CA PRO A 351 14.56 15.73 -5.30
C PRO A 351 13.22 15.45 -5.97
N THR A 352 13.12 14.36 -6.73
CA THR A 352 11.90 13.92 -7.42
C THR A 352 12.05 12.44 -7.77
N VAL A 353 10.96 11.69 -7.70
CA VAL A 353 10.85 10.30 -8.17
C VAL A 353 9.62 10.16 -9.07
N GLY A 354 9.60 9.13 -9.93
CA GLY A 354 8.51 8.89 -10.88
C GLY A 354 8.99 8.58 -12.29
N HIS A 355 8.05 8.22 -13.17
CA HIS A 355 8.29 7.83 -14.56
C HIS A 355 8.70 8.96 -15.53
N THR A 356 8.61 10.24 -15.15
CA THR A 356 9.04 11.31 -16.07
C THR A 356 10.54 11.19 -16.29
N ARG A 357 11.01 11.49 -17.50
CA ARG A 357 12.43 11.38 -17.81
C ARG A 357 13.26 12.28 -16.89
N GLU A 358 12.71 13.43 -16.55
CA GLU A 358 13.30 14.39 -15.62
C GLU A 358 13.43 13.78 -14.21
N ALA A 359 12.38 13.13 -13.69
CA ALA A 359 12.40 12.47 -12.39
C ALA A 359 13.40 11.30 -12.35
N MET A 360 13.35 10.40 -13.33
CA MET A 360 14.28 9.27 -13.42
C MET A 360 15.74 9.73 -13.50
N THR A 361 16.01 10.75 -14.32
CA THR A 361 17.35 11.33 -14.46
C THR A 361 17.82 11.97 -13.16
N ALA A 362 16.97 12.76 -12.50
CA ALA A 362 17.32 13.42 -11.25
C ALA A 362 17.58 12.42 -10.11
N ALA A 363 16.73 11.40 -9.97
CA ALA A 363 16.88 10.35 -8.97
C ALA A 363 18.16 9.52 -9.20
N GLY A 364 18.41 9.10 -10.43
CA GLY A 364 19.61 8.34 -10.79
C GLY A 364 20.90 9.15 -10.64
N ASN A 365 20.90 10.42 -11.06
CA ASN A 365 22.05 11.33 -10.91
C ASN A 365 22.37 11.59 -9.43
N THR A 366 21.36 11.84 -8.60
CA THR A 366 21.54 12.05 -7.16
C THR A 366 22.17 10.81 -6.52
N THR A 367 21.67 9.63 -6.88
CA THR A 367 22.20 8.34 -6.40
C THR A 367 23.65 8.12 -6.84
N THR A 368 23.95 8.35 -8.13
CA THR A 368 25.32 8.24 -8.66
C THR A 368 26.27 9.23 -7.98
N ARG A 369 25.80 10.45 -7.70
CA ARG A 369 26.60 11.47 -7.01
C ARG A 369 26.87 11.11 -5.56
N LEU A 370 25.90 10.56 -4.85
CA LEU A 370 26.06 10.04 -3.49
C LEU A 370 27.15 8.97 -3.46
N LEU A 371 27.02 7.94 -4.30
CA LEU A 371 27.93 6.80 -4.34
C LEU A 371 29.33 7.16 -4.85
N GLY A 372 29.43 8.16 -5.73
CA GLY A 372 30.72 8.71 -6.18
C GLY A 372 31.41 9.60 -5.13
N THR A 373 30.63 10.29 -4.28
CA THR A 373 31.16 11.13 -3.19
C THR A 373 31.62 10.28 -2.01
N PHE A 374 30.85 9.26 -1.64
CA PHE A 374 31.11 8.37 -0.51
C PHE A 374 31.50 6.99 -1.01
N GLN A 375 32.73 6.87 -1.50
CA GLN A 375 33.20 5.66 -2.20
C GLN A 375 33.29 4.41 -1.32
N LYS A 376 33.30 4.58 0.00
CA LYS A 376 33.31 3.48 0.99
C LYS A 376 31.93 2.91 1.32
N VAL A 377 30.87 3.42 0.71
CA VAL A 377 29.53 2.87 0.89
C VAL A 377 29.47 1.49 0.24
N ASP A 378 29.19 0.46 1.04
CA ASP A 378 29.04 -0.93 0.58
C ASP A 378 27.59 -1.39 0.64
N PHE A 379 26.80 -0.82 1.56
CA PHE A 379 25.40 -1.17 1.77
C PHE A 379 24.49 0.02 1.44
N VAL A 380 23.42 -0.23 0.68
CA VAL A 380 22.44 0.80 0.32
C VAL A 380 21.03 0.41 0.76
N PHE A 381 20.37 1.29 1.51
CA PHE A 381 18.99 1.13 1.92
C PHE A 381 18.09 2.13 1.19
N LEU A 382 17.07 1.63 0.49
CA LEU A 382 15.99 2.47 -0.03
C LEU A 382 14.84 2.38 0.97
N ILE A 383 14.62 3.47 1.71
CA ILE A 383 13.63 3.53 2.78
C ILE A 383 12.52 4.47 2.35
N GLY A 384 11.28 4.05 2.55
CA GLY A 384 10.16 4.94 2.32
C GLY A 384 8.82 4.31 2.57
N ILE A 385 7.79 4.96 2.07
CA ILE A 385 6.43 4.45 2.07
C ILE A 385 6.15 3.60 0.83
N GLY A 386 5.14 2.73 0.91
CA GLY A 386 4.67 1.96 -0.22
C GLY A 386 3.22 1.52 -0.05
N GLY A 387 2.68 0.93 -1.11
CA GLY A 387 1.33 0.36 -1.13
C GLY A 387 1.36 -1.12 -0.81
N GLY A 388 0.58 -1.57 0.17
CA GLY A 388 0.51 -2.97 0.57
C GLY A 388 -0.33 -3.81 -0.37
N VAL A 389 0.00 -5.10 -0.48
CA VAL A 389 -0.86 -6.09 -1.15
C VAL A 389 -1.65 -6.84 -0.09
N PRO A 390 -2.96 -6.58 0.04
CA PRO A 390 -3.76 -7.23 1.05
C PRO A 390 -4.13 -8.66 0.61
N HIS A 391 -4.14 -9.58 1.57
CA HIS A 391 -4.77 -10.89 1.42
C HIS A 391 -6.09 -10.92 2.19
N TYR A 392 -7.20 -11.32 1.57
CA TYR A 392 -8.52 -11.13 2.18
C TYR A 392 -8.89 -12.21 3.22
N THR A 393 -8.24 -13.37 3.13
CA THR A 393 -8.54 -14.56 3.94
C THR A 393 -7.36 -15.05 4.79
N ASP A 394 -6.13 -14.96 4.30
CA ASP A 394 -4.92 -15.41 4.99
C ASP A 394 -4.37 -14.31 5.90
N TYR A 395 -4.54 -14.49 7.22
CA TYR A 395 -4.02 -13.57 8.23
C TYR A 395 -2.50 -13.37 8.18
N ASN A 396 -1.74 -14.40 7.78
CA ASN A 396 -0.28 -14.36 7.77
C ASN A 396 0.29 -13.64 6.56
N LYS A 397 -0.37 -13.75 5.41
CA LYS A 397 0.00 -13.02 4.19
C LYS A 397 -0.63 -11.64 4.08
N HIS A 398 -1.56 -11.32 4.98
CA HIS A 398 -2.30 -10.07 4.93
C HIS A 398 -1.46 -8.90 5.42
N VAL A 399 -1.06 -8.04 4.48
CA VAL A 399 -0.42 -6.76 4.73
C VAL A 399 -1.48 -5.71 5.07
N ARG A 400 -1.23 -4.91 6.12
CA ARG A 400 -2.08 -3.79 6.53
C ARG A 400 -1.34 -2.46 6.51
N LEU A 401 -2.08 -1.36 6.63
CA LEU A 401 -1.47 -0.06 6.87
C LEU A 401 -0.66 -0.09 8.17
N GLY A 402 0.49 0.57 8.15
CA GLY A 402 1.48 0.56 9.22
C GLY A 402 2.39 -0.65 9.26
N ASP A 403 2.12 -1.74 8.52
CA ASP A 403 3.08 -2.84 8.39
C ASP A 403 4.32 -2.39 7.59
N VAL A 404 5.38 -3.20 7.65
CA VAL A 404 6.61 -2.95 6.88
C VAL A 404 6.90 -4.15 6.00
N VAL A 405 7.13 -3.91 4.72
CA VAL A 405 7.57 -4.94 3.76
C VAL A 405 9.05 -4.70 3.45
N ILE A 406 9.86 -5.74 3.60
CA ILE A 406 11.28 -5.75 3.28
C ILE A 406 11.46 -6.61 2.03
N SER A 407 12.15 -6.05 1.02
CA SER A 407 12.44 -6.72 -0.23
C SER A 407 13.20 -8.03 0.02
N TYR A 408 12.58 -9.15 -0.33
CA TYR A 408 13.11 -10.49 -0.11
C TYR A 408 12.78 -11.39 -1.31
N PRO A 409 13.68 -12.27 -1.74
CA PRO A 409 13.42 -13.15 -2.88
C PRO A 409 12.41 -14.24 -2.52
N ILE A 410 11.58 -14.66 -3.48
CA ILE A 410 10.63 -15.74 -3.24
C ILE A 410 11.39 -17.06 -3.03
N PRO A 411 11.02 -17.90 -2.04
CA PRO A 411 11.74 -19.15 -1.74
C PRO A 411 11.91 -20.10 -2.95
N LEU A 412 10.91 -20.15 -3.83
CA LEU A 412 10.89 -21.03 -5.01
C LEU A 412 11.60 -20.42 -6.24
N ASN A 413 11.90 -19.12 -6.23
CA ASN A 413 12.52 -18.42 -7.36
C ASN A 413 13.30 -17.18 -6.88
N LYS A 414 14.61 -17.32 -6.65
CA LYS A 414 15.50 -16.26 -6.15
C LYS A 414 15.94 -15.25 -7.21
N LYS A 415 15.11 -14.97 -8.20
CA LYS A 415 15.51 -14.15 -9.36
C LYS A 415 15.46 -12.63 -9.07
N TYR A 416 14.61 -12.21 -8.14
CA TYR A 416 14.39 -10.79 -7.85
C TYR A 416 13.95 -10.54 -6.40
N ILE A 417 14.33 -9.38 -5.88
CA ILE A 417 13.77 -8.77 -4.66
C ILE A 417 13.00 -7.48 -4.99
N TYR A 418 13.31 -6.87 -6.13
CA TYR A 418 12.64 -5.69 -6.66
C TYR A 418 12.30 -5.93 -8.14
N VAL A 419 11.08 -5.62 -8.55
CA VAL A 419 10.61 -5.84 -9.93
C VAL A 419 9.87 -4.62 -10.47
N TYR A 420 10.26 -4.14 -11.64
CA TYR A 420 9.62 -3.03 -12.32
C TYR A 420 8.85 -3.51 -13.55
N CYS A 421 7.57 -3.14 -13.66
CA CYS A 421 6.72 -3.40 -14.82
C CYS A 421 6.89 -2.28 -15.85
N GLU A 422 7.58 -2.57 -16.95
CA GLU A 422 7.74 -1.62 -18.06
C GLU A 422 6.47 -1.52 -18.90
N SER A 423 5.89 -2.68 -19.23
CA SER A 423 4.67 -2.73 -20.03
C SER A 423 3.82 -3.94 -19.66
N ALA A 424 2.52 -3.80 -19.84
CA ALA A 424 1.57 -4.90 -19.69
C ALA A 424 0.66 -4.94 -20.91
N LYS A 425 0.60 -6.09 -21.56
CA LYS A 425 -0.22 -6.32 -22.76
C LYS A 425 -1.14 -7.51 -22.52
N THR A 426 -2.39 -7.39 -22.96
CA THR A 426 -3.33 -8.51 -22.89
C THR A 426 -3.10 -9.44 -24.07
N ASN A 427 -2.95 -10.73 -23.79
CA ASN A 427 -2.89 -11.79 -24.80
C ASN A 427 -4.30 -12.13 -25.31
N GLU A 428 -4.37 -12.88 -26.41
CA GLU A 428 -5.64 -13.36 -27.00
C GLU A 428 -6.48 -14.21 -26.02
N SER A 429 -5.85 -14.82 -25.00
CA SER A 429 -6.52 -15.58 -23.94
C SER A 429 -7.16 -14.72 -22.83
N GLY A 430 -6.91 -13.40 -22.82
CA GLY A 430 -7.33 -12.51 -21.72
C GLY A 430 -6.34 -12.43 -20.55
N ASP A 431 -5.21 -13.15 -20.63
CA ASP A 431 -4.11 -13.05 -19.67
C ASP A 431 -3.18 -11.87 -19.99
N TYR A 432 -2.46 -11.37 -18.99
CA TYR A 432 -1.48 -10.31 -19.21
C TYR A 432 -0.09 -10.89 -19.42
N HIS A 433 0.57 -10.48 -20.49
CA HIS A 433 2.00 -10.57 -20.66
C HIS A 433 2.65 -9.31 -20.06
N PHE A 434 3.52 -9.52 -19.07
CA PHE A 434 4.27 -8.46 -18.41
C PHE A 434 5.70 -8.43 -18.92
N GLU A 435 6.14 -7.26 -19.36
CA GLU A 435 7.54 -6.94 -19.62
C GLU A 435 8.13 -6.31 -18.37
N THR A 436 9.19 -6.92 -17.83
CA THR A 436 9.70 -6.56 -16.51
C THR A 436 11.20 -6.44 -16.45
N LYS A 437 11.68 -5.45 -15.69
CA LYS A 437 13.05 -5.41 -15.18
C LYS A 437 13.10 -6.01 -13.78
N GLU A 438 13.99 -6.96 -13.59
CA GLU A 438 14.08 -7.78 -12.39
C GLU A 438 15.44 -7.57 -11.73
N TYR A 439 15.45 -7.25 -10.44
CA TYR A 439 16.66 -6.88 -9.71
C TYR A 439 16.82 -7.71 -8.44
N CYS A 440 18.02 -8.28 -8.26
CA CYS A 440 18.44 -8.97 -7.05
C CYS A 440 19.89 -8.60 -6.75
N PRO A 441 20.23 -8.20 -5.52
CA PRO A 441 21.63 -8.08 -5.13
C PRO A 441 22.28 -9.49 -5.12
N PRO A 442 23.56 -9.61 -5.49
CA PRO A 442 24.29 -10.87 -5.37
C PRO A 442 24.52 -11.28 -3.90
N ASN A 443 24.60 -10.30 -2.98
CA ASN A 443 24.73 -10.56 -1.55
C ASN A 443 23.40 -10.28 -0.83
N LEU A 444 22.87 -11.30 -0.14
CA LEU A 444 21.60 -11.27 0.58
C LEU A 444 21.75 -11.09 2.10
N CYS A 445 22.91 -10.69 2.61
CA CYS A 445 23.16 -10.54 4.05
C CYS A 445 22.11 -9.64 4.75
N LEU A 446 21.69 -8.54 4.12
CA LEU A 446 20.65 -7.66 4.68
C LEU A 446 19.29 -8.37 4.77
N GLN A 447 18.98 -9.18 3.76
CA GLN A 447 17.77 -10.00 3.72
C GLN A 447 17.81 -11.14 4.74
N GLU A 448 18.97 -11.76 4.97
CA GLU A 448 19.17 -12.80 5.99
C GLU A 448 19.02 -12.24 7.42
N ILE A 449 19.55 -11.04 7.68
CA ILE A 449 19.31 -10.33 8.95
C ILE A 449 17.82 -10.07 9.14
N ALA A 450 17.11 -9.64 8.09
CA ALA A 450 15.67 -9.41 8.15
C ALA A 450 14.87 -10.69 8.44
N VAL A 451 15.29 -11.86 7.91
CA VAL A 451 14.73 -13.17 8.27
C VAL A 451 14.92 -13.46 9.75
N ASN A 452 16.14 -13.31 10.27
CA ASN A 452 16.44 -13.56 11.68
C ASN A 452 15.62 -12.64 12.60
N LEU A 453 15.50 -11.36 12.26
CA LEU A 453 14.67 -10.41 13.00
C LEU A 453 13.19 -10.77 12.98
N LYS A 454 12.68 -11.25 11.84
CA LYS A 454 11.30 -11.74 11.74
C LYS A 454 11.09 -12.95 12.64
N ASP A 455 11.96 -13.95 12.55
CA ASP A 455 11.84 -15.19 13.32
C ASP A 455 11.99 -14.91 14.83
N GLN A 456 12.86 -13.98 15.23
CA GLN A 456 12.96 -13.51 16.62
C GLN A 456 11.64 -12.87 17.08
N SER A 457 11.02 -12.02 16.26
CA SER A 457 9.75 -11.36 16.64
C SER A 457 8.55 -12.31 16.77
N GLU A 458 8.62 -13.49 16.15
CA GLU A 458 7.60 -14.53 16.29
C GLU A 458 7.80 -15.35 17.57
N ASN A 459 8.99 -15.30 18.18
CA ASN A 459 9.34 -16.02 19.40
C ASN A 459 9.43 -15.12 20.65
N GLU A 460 9.76 -13.84 20.47
CA GLU A 460 9.97 -12.86 21.54
C GLU A 460 8.82 -11.84 21.60
N THR A 461 8.51 -11.36 22.80
CA THR A 461 7.35 -10.49 23.04
C THR A 461 7.52 -9.08 22.44
N ASN A 462 8.75 -8.58 22.32
CA ASN A 462 9.03 -7.19 21.94
C ASN A 462 10.14 -7.11 20.89
N PRO A 463 9.82 -6.87 19.62
CA PRO A 463 10.83 -6.72 18.60
C PRO A 463 11.58 -5.38 18.72
N PRO A 464 12.86 -5.31 18.32
CA PRO A 464 13.70 -4.12 18.51
C PRO A 464 13.16 -2.86 17.83
N TRP A 465 12.50 -2.99 16.67
CA TRP A 465 11.93 -1.86 15.96
C TRP A 465 10.79 -1.18 16.71
N GLN A 466 10.12 -1.87 17.65
CA GLN A 466 9.09 -1.24 18.48
C GLN A 466 9.68 -0.17 19.40
N THR A 467 10.86 -0.44 19.96
CA THR A 467 11.60 0.51 20.81
C THR A 467 12.02 1.72 19.97
N TYR A 468 12.64 1.49 18.82
CA TYR A 468 13.08 2.57 17.94
C TYR A 468 11.92 3.40 17.37
N LEU A 469 10.78 2.78 17.08
CA LEU A 469 9.58 3.47 16.65
C LEU A 469 9.08 4.43 17.73
N LYS A 470 9.07 3.99 18.99
CA LYS A 470 8.69 4.84 20.12
C LYS A 470 9.67 5.99 20.30
N GLU A 471 10.97 5.71 20.34
CA GLU A 471 12.03 6.73 20.47
C GLU A 471 11.94 7.78 19.34
N GLY A 472 11.82 7.34 18.09
CA GLY A 472 11.68 8.24 16.95
C GLY A 472 10.38 9.04 17.00
N SER A 473 9.27 8.45 17.43
CA SER A 473 8.01 9.17 17.63
C SER A 473 8.14 10.24 18.71
N ASP A 474 8.80 9.94 19.83
CA ASP A 474 9.05 10.88 20.92
C ASP A 474 9.95 12.05 20.48
N ILE A 475 10.98 11.77 19.65
CA ILE A 475 11.85 12.81 19.06
C ILE A 475 11.05 13.72 18.11
N LEU A 476 10.21 13.13 17.25
CA LEU A 476 9.46 13.88 16.24
C LEU A 476 8.26 14.64 16.83
N THR A 477 7.76 14.20 17.99
CA THR A 477 6.64 14.83 18.69
C THR A 477 6.96 16.29 19.03
N ASN A 478 6.10 17.21 18.60
CA ASN A 478 6.24 18.67 18.75
C ASN A 478 7.41 19.31 17.98
N GLN A 479 8.14 18.56 17.14
CA GLN A 479 9.24 19.08 16.34
C GLN A 479 8.92 19.18 14.85
N THR A 480 7.77 18.64 14.41
CA THR A 480 7.35 18.60 13.01
C THR A 480 5.86 18.90 12.87
N GLU A 481 5.48 19.36 11.68
CA GLU A 481 4.11 19.58 11.23
C GLU A 481 3.42 18.26 10.86
N HIS A 482 4.21 17.20 10.64
CA HIS A 482 3.73 15.84 10.37
C HIS A 482 3.40 15.11 11.68
N ASP A 483 2.27 14.40 11.71
CA ASP A 483 1.89 13.55 12.85
C ASP A 483 2.39 12.12 12.65
N PHE A 484 3.43 11.75 13.39
CA PHE A 484 4.04 10.42 13.36
C PHE A 484 3.36 9.40 14.29
N LYS A 485 2.26 9.78 14.96
CA LYS A 485 1.47 8.84 15.76
C LYS A 485 0.71 7.88 14.85
N PRO A 486 0.45 6.64 15.31
CA PRO A 486 -0.39 5.71 14.57
C PRO A 486 -1.79 6.32 14.38
N PRO A 487 -2.30 6.40 13.14
CA PRO A 487 -3.68 6.81 12.90
C PRO A 487 -4.69 5.85 13.56
N PRO A 488 -5.96 6.28 13.72
CA PRO A 488 -7.00 5.43 14.30
C PRO A 488 -7.16 4.12 13.51
N PRO A 489 -7.35 2.96 14.17
CA PRO A 489 -7.52 1.67 13.47
C PRO A 489 -8.66 1.66 12.44
N GLU A 490 -9.68 2.50 12.62
CA GLU A 490 -10.83 2.63 11.71
C GLU A 490 -10.49 3.33 10.39
N SER A 491 -9.33 4.00 10.32
CA SER A 491 -8.81 4.62 9.10
C SER A 491 -8.17 3.58 8.15
N ASP A 492 -7.74 2.42 8.68
CA ASP A 492 -7.32 1.29 7.85
C ASP A 492 -8.55 0.61 7.26
N LYS A 493 -8.86 0.96 6.01
CA LYS A 493 -10.00 0.44 5.26
C LYS A 493 -9.54 -0.32 4.04
N LEU A 494 -9.91 -1.58 3.98
CA LEU A 494 -9.60 -2.46 2.87
C LEU A 494 -10.75 -2.47 1.86
N TYR A 495 -10.42 -2.21 0.60
CA TYR A 495 -11.37 -2.27 -0.50
C TYR A 495 -10.95 -3.35 -1.51
N MET A 496 -11.95 -4.00 -2.11
CA MET A 496 -11.76 -4.90 -3.25
C MET A 496 -12.54 -4.34 -4.44
N ALA A 497 -11.84 -4.15 -5.56
CA ALA A 497 -12.46 -3.75 -6.81
C ALA A 497 -13.28 -4.91 -7.38
N ILE A 498 -14.57 -4.68 -7.55
CA ILE A 498 -15.50 -5.60 -8.19
C ILE A 498 -15.89 -5.09 -9.57
N GLY A 499 -15.00 -4.34 -10.24
CA GLY A 499 -15.10 -3.90 -11.64
C GLY A 499 -15.85 -2.60 -11.90
N GLU A 500 -15.60 -2.04 -13.09
CA GLU A 500 -15.94 -0.66 -13.48
C GLU A 500 -15.54 0.37 -12.41
N ARG A 501 -16.47 0.71 -11.51
CA ARG A 501 -16.32 1.72 -10.44
C ARG A 501 -16.85 1.23 -9.09
N ASP A 502 -17.20 -0.04 -9.00
CA ASP A 502 -17.78 -0.61 -7.79
C ASP A 502 -16.70 -1.28 -6.96
N VAL A 503 -16.72 -0.97 -5.67
CA VAL A 503 -15.81 -1.52 -4.67
C VAL A 503 -16.63 -2.06 -3.51
N ILE A 504 -16.13 -3.11 -2.89
CA ILE A 504 -16.64 -3.62 -1.63
C ILE A 504 -15.62 -3.36 -0.53
N GLU A 505 -16.09 -2.90 0.62
CA GLU A 505 -15.26 -2.78 1.81
C GLU A 505 -15.17 -4.16 2.46
N VAL A 506 -13.96 -4.70 2.60
CA VAL A 506 -13.70 -6.02 3.15
C VAL A 506 -13.10 -5.84 4.53
N ALA A 507 -13.54 -6.62 5.51
CA ALA A 507 -12.91 -6.63 6.82
C ALA A 507 -11.52 -7.29 6.73
N HIS A 508 -10.58 -6.81 7.52
CA HIS A 508 -9.29 -7.49 7.63
C HIS A 508 -9.47 -8.89 8.22
N PRO A 509 -8.74 -9.92 7.72
CA PRO A 509 -8.77 -11.25 8.31
C PRO A 509 -8.35 -11.20 9.78
N THR A 510 -9.01 -12.01 10.61
CA THR A 510 -8.71 -12.13 12.04
C THR A 510 -7.73 -13.26 12.27
N ALA A 511 -6.90 -13.13 13.32
CA ALA A 511 -5.98 -14.19 13.69
C ALA A 511 -6.78 -15.42 14.16
N PRO A 512 -6.37 -16.64 13.79
CA PRO A 512 -6.86 -17.86 14.42
C PRO A 512 -6.74 -17.80 15.96
N ALA A 513 -7.64 -18.47 16.67
CA ALA A 513 -7.73 -18.36 18.13
C ALA A 513 -6.43 -18.78 18.85
N ASP A 514 -5.72 -19.73 18.25
CA ASP A 514 -4.46 -20.37 18.66
C ASP A 514 -3.22 -19.81 17.94
N ALA A 515 -3.36 -18.78 17.11
CA ALA A 515 -2.22 -18.22 16.40
C ALA A 515 -1.17 -17.70 17.40
N ALA A 516 0.06 -18.23 17.29
CA ALA A 516 1.22 -17.76 18.05
C ALA A 516 1.53 -16.29 17.74
N ASN A 517 1.36 -15.89 16.47
CA ASN A 517 1.77 -14.58 15.94
C ASN A 517 0.59 -13.61 15.86
N LYS A 518 -0.05 -13.30 17.00
CA LYS A 518 -1.10 -12.26 17.05
C LYS A 518 -0.47 -10.88 16.91
N ARG A 519 -1.07 -10.05 16.07
CA ARG A 519 -0.68 -8.65 15.89
C ARG A 519 -0.78 -7.89 17.21
N THR A 520 0.35 -7.35 17.65
CA THR A 520 0.43 -6.48 18.82
C THR A 520 0.02 -5.06 18.44
N ASN A 521 -0.92 -4.47 19.18
CA ASN A 521 -1.37 -3.10 18.91
C ASN A 521 -0.21 -2.10 19.01
N GLY A 522 -0.10 -1.21 18.02
CA GLY A 522 0.95 -0.21 17.96
C GLY A 522 2.34 -0.73 17.53
N CYS A 523 2.48 -2.03 17.27
CA CYS A 523 3.70 -2.60 16.73
C CYS A 523 3.51 -2.99 15.26
N PRO A 524 4.33 -2.47 14.32
CA PRO A 524 4.26 -2.86 12.92
C PRO A 524 4.70 -4.33 12.76
N ARG A 525 4.01 -5.09 11.91
CA ARG A 525 4.46 -6.43 11.49
C ARG A 525 5.38 -6.29 10.29
N ILE A 526 6.42 -7.10 10.25
CA ILE A 526 7.31 -7.17 9.09
C ILE A 526 6.93 -8.33 8.17
N HIS A 527 6.98 -8.08 6.86
CA HIS A 527 6.71 -9.04 5.80
C HIS A 527 7.94 -9.12 4.88
N LEU A 528 8.29 -10.33 4.47
CA LEU A 528 9.42 -10.58 3.58
C LEU A 528 8.90 -11.02 2.21
N ALA A 529 9.00 -10.14 1.22
CA ALA A 529 8.54 -10.43 -0.13
C ALA A 529 9.15 -9.45 -1.15
N PRO A 530 9.04 -9.74 -2.45
CA PRO A 530 9.41 -8.78 -3.48
C PRO A 530 8.63 -7.47 -3.36
N VAL A 531 9.31 -6.37 -3.66
CA VAL A 531 8.70 -5.04 -3.85
C VAL A 531 8.55 -4.81 -5.34
N ALA A 532 7.35 -4.44 -5.77
CA ALA A 532 7.03 -4.19 -7.17
C ALA A 532 6.88 -2.70 -7.46
N SER A 533 7.00 -2.31 -8.71
CA SER A 533 6.78 -0.93 -9.14
C SER A 533 6.36 -0.88 -10.61
N GLY A 534 5.72 0.20 -11.03
CA GLY A 534 5.47 0.50 -12.43
C GLY A 534 4.19 1.29 -12.67
N ARG A 535 4.24 2.26 -13.59
CA ARG A 535 3.13 3.16 -13.91
C ARG A 535 1.84 2.43 -14.28
N HIS A 536 1.92 1.39 -15.11
CA HIS A 536 0.74 0.68 -15.60
C HIS A 536 0.00 -0.03 -14.45
N ILE A 537 0.75 -0.69 -13.57
CA ILE A 537 0.21 -1.42 -12.42
C ILE A 537 -0.23 -0.47 -11.30
N ALA A 538 0.40 0.70 -11.15
CA ALA A 538 -0.06 1.71 -10.19
C ALA A 538 -1.46 2.25 -10.54
N ARG A 539 -1.81 2.29 -11.83
CA ARG A 539 -3.06 2.89 -12.32
C ARG A 539 -4.27 1.95 -12.35
N ASP A 540 -4.04 0.66 -12.49
CA ASP A 540 -5.09 -0.36 -12.65
C ASP A 540 -5.02 -1.38 -11.53
N ASP A 541 -6.03 -1.38 -10.66
CA ASP A 541 -6.12 -2.27 -9.50
C ASP A 541 -6.15 -3.76 -9.88
N GLN A 542 -6.83 -4.13 -10.98
CA GLN A 542 -6.88 -5.52 -11.43
C GLN A 542 -5.52 -5.96 -11.98
N LEU A 543 -4.87 -5.09 -12.75
CA LEU A 543 -3.54 -5.35 -13.27
C LEU A 543 -2.53 -5.48 -12.13
N ARG A 544 -2.61 -4.60 -11.12
CA ARG A 544 -1.79 -4.62 -9.91
C ARG A 544 -1.90 -5.93 -9.15
N GLN A 545 -3.14 -6.39 -8.92
CA GLN A 545 -3.39 -7.66 -8.24
C GLN A 545 -2.84 -8.86 -9.03
N LYS A 546 -3.05 -8.89 -10.36
CA LYS A 546 -2.50 -9.95 -11.21
C LYS A 546 -0.97 -9.93 -11.21
N PHE A 547 -0.36 -8.75 -11.23
CA PHE A 547 1.09 -8.59 -11.13
C PHE A 547 1.62 -9.08 -9.79
N ALA A 548 1.02 -8.64 -8.68
CA ALA A 548 1.39 -9.08 -7.34
C ALA A 548 1.29 -10.61 -7.19
N ALA A 549 0.23 -11.23 -7.70
CA ALA A 549 0.07 -12.67 -7.68
C ALA A 549 1.15 -13.39 -8.53
N ARG A 550 1.48 -12.84 -9.70
CA ARG A 550 2.49 -13.41 -10.61
C ARG A 550 3.90 -13.36 -10.03
N PHE A 551 4.26 -12.26 -9.39
CA PHE A 551 5.61 -12.00 -8.88
C PHE A 551 5.71 -12.13 -7.35
N GLY A 552 4.68 -12.65 -6.69
CA GLY A 552 4.64 -12.81 -5.23
C GLY A 552 4.89 -11.51 -4.44
N ALA A 553 4.66 -10.35 -5.04
CA ALA A 553 4.97 -9.06 -4.42
C ALA A 553 3.95 -8.74 -3.31
N LEU A 554 4.44 -8.20 -2.19
CA LEU A 554 3.58 -7.75 -1.08
C LEU A 554 3.58 -6.24 -0.85
N ALA A 555 4.43 -5.52 -1.57
CA ALA A 555 4.41 -4.06 -1.59
C ALA A 555 4.65 -3.52 -3.00
N PHE A 556 4.14 -2.32 -3.21
CA PHE A 556 4.35 -1.50 -4.38
C PHE A 556 5.03 -0.19 -4.00
N ASP A 557 5.89 0.29 -4.87
CA ASP A 557 6.70 1.49 -4.68
C ASP A 557 6.45 2.50 -5.80
N ALA A 558 6.79 3.76 -5.53
CA ALA A 558 6.60 4.90 -6.41
C ALA A 558 7.79 5.08 -7.39
N GLU A 559 8.12 4.02 -8.15
CA GLU A 559 9.02 4.10 -9.32
C GLU A 559 10.48 4.48 -9.00
N MET A 560 11.18 3.61 -8.26
CA MET A 560 12.60 3.76 -7.93
C MET A 560 13.54 2.89 -8.78
N ASP A 561 13.13 2.43 -9.96
CA ASP A 561 13.97 1.58 -10.82
C ASP A 561 15.28 2.28 -11.24
N ALA A 562 15.23 3.56 -11.62
CA ALA A 562 16.43 4.34 -11.95
C ALA A 562 17.42 4.46 -10.77
N VAL A 563 16.94 4.43 -9.53
CA VAL A 563 17.76 4.42 -8.31
C VAL A 563 18.46 3.06 -8.18
N VAL A 564 17.72 1.97 -8.34
CA VAL A 564 18.26 0.60 -8.30
C VAL A 564 19.29 0.37 -9.42
N GLU A 565 19.00 0.82 -10.64
CA GLU A 565 19.95 0.78 -11.77
C GLU A 565 21.24 1.57 -11.45
N SER A 566 21.11 2.74 -10.80
CA SER A 566 22.27 3.54 -10.39
C SER A 566 23.11 2.87 -9.30
N ILE A 567 22.48 2.17 -8.34
CA ILE A 567 23.18 1.39 -7.32
C ILE A 567 24.01 0.28 -7.96
N LEU A 568 23.39 -0.50 -8.85
CA LEU A 568 24.05 -1.60 -9.56
C LEU A 568 25.15 -1.09 -10.50
N GLY A 569 24.89 0.01 -11.23
CA GLY A 569 25.85 0.62 -12.13
C GLY A 569 27.09 1.20 -11.42
N ASN A 570 26.99 1.49 -10.11
CA ASN A 570 28.11 1.89 -9.26
C ASN A 570 28.72 0.71 -8.49
N CYS A 571 28.46 -0.54 -8.94
CA CYS A 571 29.00 -1.78 -8.38
C CYS A 571 28.70 -1.97 -6.88
N ARG A 572 27.53 -1.51 -6.42
CA ARG A 572 27.07 -1.77 -5.05
C ARG A 572 26.24 -3.05 -5.02
N GLU A 573 26.82 -4.06 -4.40
CA GLU A 573 26.35 -5.44 -4.45
C GLU A 573 25.40 -5.82 -3.30
N SER A 574 25.19 -4.93 -2.33
CA SER A 574 24.28 -5.15 -1.20
C SER A 574 23.29 -3.99 -1.07
N PHE A 575 22.02 -4.27 -1.32
CA PHE A 575 20.95 -3.30 -1.09
C PHE A 575 19.66 -3.93 -0.58
N ALA A 576 18.85 -3.13 0.11
CA ALA A 576 17.52 -3.51 0.58
C ALA A 576 16.52 -2.38 0.34
N VAL A 577 15.31 -2.75 -0.09
CA VAL A 577 14.17 -1.85 -0.22
C VAL A 577 13.21 -2.15 0.93
N ILE A 578 12.93 -1.16 1.75
CA ILE A 578 12.06 -1.28 2.93
C ILE A 578 10.93 -0.27 2.80
N ARG A 579 9.69 -0.77 2.76
CA ARG A 579 8.49 0.03 2.54
C ARG A 579 7.56 -0.08 3.72
N GLY A 580 7.33 1.05 4.38
CA GLY A 580 6.25 1.20 5.35
C GLY A 580 4.93 1.39 4.61
N ILE A 581 3.92 0.62 4.97
CA ILE A 581 2.68 0.59 4.19
C ILE A 581 1.76 1.75 4.60
N SER A 582 1.55 2.68 3.68
CA SER A 582 0.67 3.84 3.89
C SER A 582 -0.65 3.75 3.14
N ASP A 583 -0.72 2.97 2.04
CA ASP A 583 -1.98 2.68 1.34
C ASP A 583 -1.97 1.26 0.72
N TYR A 584 -2.94 0.95 -0.15
CA TYR A 584 -3.04 -0.33 -0.90
C TYR A 584 -2.78 -0.16 -2.42
N LYS A 585 -2.01 0.87 -2.79
CA LYS A 585 -1.63 1.23 -4.17
C LYS A 585 -0.13 1.27 -4.34
N ASP A 586 0.50 2.42 -4.09
CA ASP A 586 1.95 2.70 -4.24
C ASP A 586 2.51 3.54 -3.08
N GLY A 587 1.69 3.83 -2.07
CA GLY A 587 2.02 4.62 -0.89
C GLY A 587 1.67 6.12 -1.02
N SER A 588 1.32 6.60 -2.21
CA SER A 588 1.18 8.04 -2.48
C SER A 588 -0.16 8.66 -2.07
N ARG A 589 -1.21 7.85 -1.83
CA ARG A 589 -2.61 8.32 -1.79
C ARG A 589 -3.10 8.69 -0.41
N ILE A 590 -2.84 7.86 0.60
CA ILE A 590 -3.37 8.09 1.96
C ILE A 590 -2.31 8.84 2.78
N LYS A 591 -2.40 10.18 2.72
CA LYS A 591 -1.42 11.08 3.35
C LYS A 591 -1.33 10.92 4.87
N GLU A 592 -2.45 10.67 5.55
CA GLU A 592 -2.52 10.49 7.00
C GLU A 592 -1.60 9.37 7.51
N TRP A 593 -1.44 8.30 6.74
CA TRP A 593 -0.62 7.14 7.13
C TRP A 593 0.85 7.30 6.77
N GLN A 594 1.23 8.25 5.90
CA GLN A 594 2.59 8.36 5.39
C GLN A 594 3.64 8.61 6.48
N PRO A 595 3.42 9.52 7.46
CA PRO A 595 4.43 9.75 8.50
C PRO A 595 4.64 8.52 9.38
N TYR A 596 3.57 7.91 9.92
CA TYR A 596 3.67 6.70 10.74
C TYR A 596 4.33 5.53 9.98
N ALA A 597 3.91 5.29 8.75
CA ALA A 597 4.47 4.25 7.89
C ALA A 597 5.98 4.49 7.62
N SER A 598 6.36 5.73 7.33
CA SER A 598 7.77 6.12 7.16
C SER A 598 8.61 5.81 8.40
N LEU A 599 8.08 6.15 9.58
CA LEU A 599 8.75 5.90 10.85
C LEU A 599 8.86 4.40 11.18
N ALA A 600 7.84 3.62 10.86
CA ALA A 600 7.89 2.16 10.97
C ALA A 600 8.99 1.57 10.08
N ALA A 601 9.08 2.00 8.82
CA ALA A 601 10.14 1.56 7.91
C ALA A 601 11.55 1.94 8.43
N ALA A 602 11.73 3.17 8.89
CA ALA A 602 13.00 3.64 9.45
C ALA A 602 13.41 2.89 10.73
N SER A 603 12.44 2.50 11.57
CA SER A 603 12.69 1.74 12.80
C SER A 603 13.14 0.30 12.50
N VAL A 604 12.55 -0.32 11.48
CA VAL A 604 12.97 -1.64 10.99
C VAL A 604 14.36 -1.56 10.35
N MET A 605 14.63 -0.52 9.55
CA MET A 605 15.98 -0.25 9.02
C MET A 605 17.01 -0.14 10.15
N LYS A 606 16.73 0.66 11.20
CA LYS A 606 17.63 0.80 12.35
C LYS A 606 17.91 -0.56 13.01
N SER A 607 16.89 -1.41 13.13
CA SER A 607 17.04 -2.76 13.67
C SER A 607 17.96 -3.64 12.83
N ILE A 608 17.83 -3.58 11.50
CA ILE A 608 18.72 -4.32 10.58
C ILE A 608 20.15 -3.81 10.72
N ILE A 609 20.37 -2.50 10.70
CA ILE A 609 21.72 -1.91 10.80
C ILE A 609 22.38 -2.24 12.14
N CYS A 610 21.63 -2.19 13.24
CA CYS A 610 22.16 -2.56 14.57
C CYS A 610 22.49 -4.06 14.70
N ALA A 611 21.88 -4.91 13.87
CA ALA A 611 22.14 -6.36 13.84
C ALA A 611 23.24 -6.75 12.84
N MET A 612 23.80 -5.81 12.08
CA MET A 612 24.96 -6.04 11.21
C MET A 612 26.23 -6.21 12.05
N ASP A 613 27.19 -6.97 11.52
CA ASP A 613 28.52 -7.06 12.13
C ASP A 613 29.21 -5.70 12.14
N PRO A 614 29.87 -5.31 13.24
CA PRO A 614 30.56 -4.03 13.32
C PRO A 614 31.63 -3.92 12.23
N PRO A 615 31.86 -2.71 11.68
CA PRO A 615 32.82 -2.53 10.61
C PRO A 615 34.22 -2.94 11.06
N THR A 616 34.87 -3.84 10.32
CA THR A 616 36.20 -4.39 10.66
C THR A 616 37.35 -3.41 10.45
N ASN A 617 37.09 -2.23 9.87
CA ASN A 617 38.09 -1.24 9.46
C ASN A 617 37.90 0.12 10.17
N VAL A 618 37.85 0.12 11.50
CA VAL A 618 37.92 1.37 12.31
C VAL A 618 39.36 1.83 12.46
#